data_AF-A0A699YSS9-F1
#
_entry.id   AF-A0A699YSS9-F1
#
_cell.length_a   1.000
_cell.length_b   1.000
_cell.length_c   1.000
_cell.angle_alpha   90.00
_cell.angle_beta   90.00
_cell.angle_gamma   90.00
#
_symmetry.space_group_name_H-M   'P 1'
#
loop_
_entity.id
_entity.type
_entity.pdbx_description
1 polymer ?
#
loop_
_entity_poly.entity_id
_entity_poly.type
_entity_poly.pdbx_seq_one_letter_code
_entity_poly.pdbx_strand_id
1 'polypeptide(L)'
;MPVVNHMKLHLPLGQALTTLAWGMLEFESAYRAAGQWDIAAATLKRAARYLIKCHIVASDTALENQFVAQVDHAYWGRPEQQPERADIVGEAVSAMIAISFVLSKNGVQSDWPLAQQLQARARQLLAFAKAAPGTWAPPYGKNAYPSSAYQDELTLAQLWMCRLDMATSSTTALSAICLEAVN
;
A
#
# COMPACT_ATOMS: atom_id res chain seq x y z
N MET A 1 30.79 8.14 2.55
CA MET A 1 29.49 8.53 3.13
C MET A 1 28.41 7.95 2.24
N PRO A 2 27.41 7.21 2.75
CA PRO A 2 26.30 6.78 1.92
C PRO A 2 25.55 8.03 1.45
N VAL A 3 25.45 8.22 0.14
CA VAL A 3 24.70 9.33 -0.45
C VAL A 3 23.21 9.06 -0.22
N VAL A 4 22.55 9.93 0.53
CA VAL A 4 21.09 9.91 0.68
C VAL A 4 20.51 10.44 -0.63
N ASN A 5 19.81 9.58 -1.37
CA ASN A 5 19.12 9.96 -2.60
C ASN A 5 17.73 10.54 -2.30
N HIS A 6 17.20 11.35 -3.22
CA HIS A 6 15.87 11.99 -3.12
C HIS A 6 14.78 11.23 -3.90
N MET A 7 15.08 10.00 -4.35
CA MET A 7 14.13 9.14 -5.05
C MET A 7 13.02 8.67 -4.11
N LYS A 8 11.80 8.59 -4.63
CA LYS A 8 10.65 7.96 -3.93
C LYS A 8 10.45 6.57 -4.50
N LEU A 9 10.86 5.56 -3.72
CA LEU A 9 10.81 4.15 -4.10
C LEU A 9 9.63 3.49 -3.39
N HIS A 10 8.64 3.03 -4.15
CA HIS A 10 7.37 2.57 -3.55
C HIS A 10 7.46 1.22 -2.86
N LEU A 11 8.34 0.32 -3.30
CA LEU A 11 8.52 -0.99 -2.64
C LEU A 11 8.96 -0.83 -1.16
N PRO A 12 10.11 -0.18 -0.85
CA PRO A 12 10.50 0.03 0.56
C PRO A 12 9.59 1.01 1.29
N LEU A 13 8.97 1.97 0.58
CA LEU A 13 8.02 2.90 1.19
C LEU A 13 6.78 2.16 1.70
N GLY A 14 6.16 1.34 0.85
CA GLY A 14 4.97 0.58 1.23
C GLY A 14 5.28 -0.35 2.41
N GLN A 15 6.39 -1.10 2.35
CA GLN A 15 6.80 -1.99 3.46
C GLN A 15 6.96 -1.23 4.78
N ALA A 16 7.62 -0.07 4.76
CA ALA A 16 7.79 0.75 5.95
C ALA A 16 6.45 1.27 6.50
N LEU A 17 5.55 1.69 5.62
CA LEU A 17 4.22 2.18 6.00
C LEU A 17 3.33 1.06 6.54
N THR A 18 3.29 -0.10 5.87
CA THR A 18 2.58 -1.30 6.30
C THR A 18 3.08 -1.73 7.68
N THR A 19 4.39 -1.81 7.88
CA THR A 19 5.00 -2.22 9.16
C THR A 19 4.72 -1.22 10.27
N LEU A 20 4.83 0.10 10.01
CA LEU A 20 4.50 1.13 10.99
C LEU A 20 3.02 1.07 11.39
N ALA A 21 2.11 0.98 10.41
CA ALA A 21 0.69 0.88 10.66
C ALA A 21 0.33 -0.40 11.42
N TRP A 22 0.92 -1.55 11.07
CA TRP A 22 0.73 -2.79 11.81
C TRP A 22 1.19 -2.67 13.25
N GLY A 23 2.41 -2.16 13.49
CA GLY A 23 2.92 -1.94 14.84
C GLY A 23 2.02 -1.02 15.66
N MET A 24 1.46 0.03 15.05
CA MET A 24 0.48 0.90 15.70
C MET A 24 -0.80 0.16 16.07
N LEU A 25 -1.33 -0.68 15.17
CA LEU A 25 -2.58 -1.43 15.42
C LEU A 25 -2.40 -2.50 16.50
N GLU A 26 -1.25 -3.17 16.53
CA GLU A 26 -0.95 -4.22 17.51
C GLU A 26 -0.64 -3.64 18.90
N PHE A 27 0.16 -2.58 18.95
CA PHE A 27 0.66 -1.98 20.19
C PHE A 27 0.04 -0.60 20.47
N GLU A 28 -1.25 -0.43 20.15
CA GLU A 28 -1.96 0.86 20.25
C GLU A 28 -1.80 1.54 21.61
N SER A 29 -1.93 0.78 22.70
CA SER A 29 -1.79 1.30 24.07
C SER A 29 -0.39 1.87 24.34
N ALA A 30 0.67 1.24 23.84
CA ALA A 30 2.04 1.69 24.00
C ALA A 30 2.30 2.99 23.24
N TYR A 31 1.84 3.10 21.98
CA TYR A 31 1.95 4.33 21.20
C TYR A 31 1.21 5.50 21.85
N ARG A 32 0.03 5.25 22.42
CA ARG A 32 -0.75 6.27 23.13
C ARG A 32 -0.09 6.68 24.45
N ALA A 33 0.36 5.72 25.25
CA ALA A 33 1.06 5.99 26.52
C ALA A 33 2.36 6.78 26.31
N ALA A 34 3.08 6.50 25.22
CA ALA A 34 4.28 7.25 24.83
C ALA A 34 3.99 8.63 24.19
N GLY A 35 2.72 8.98 23.99
CA GLY A 35 2.33 10.22 23.29
C GLY A 35 2.71 10.28 21.82
N GLN A 36 3.06 9.14 21.20
CA GLN A 36 3.53 9.06 19.81
C GLN A 36 2.43 8.71 18.80
N TRP A 37 1.26 8.27 19.27
CA TRP A 37 0.14 7.87 18.42
C TRP A 37 -0.22 8.94 17.36
N ASP A 38 -0.45 10.18 17.79
CA ASP A 38 -0.90 11.23 16.87
C ASP A 38 0.18 11.65 15.87
N ILE A 39 1.46 11.60 16.25
CA ILE A 39 2.59 11.92 15.38
C ILE A 39 2.74 10.84 14.29
N ALA A 40 2.67 9.56 14.70
CA ALA A 40 2.74 8.45 13.78
C ALA A 40 1.52 8.41 12.84
N ALA A 41 0.31 8.63 13.37
CA ALA A 41 -0.92 8.70 12.58
C ALA A 41 -0.89 9.88 11.58
N ALA A 42 -0.37 11.04 11.96
CA ALA A 42 -0.20 12.18 11.05
C ALA A 42 0.79 11.86 9.91
N THR A 43 1.83 11.08 10.20
CA THR A 43 2.81 10.62 9.22
C THR A 43 2.16 9.66 8.22
N LEU A 44 1.44 8.66 8.70
CA LEU A 44 0.66 7.73 7.86
C LEU A 44 -0.40 8.46 7.04
N LYS A 45 -1.08 9.45 7.61
CA LYS A 45 -2.07 10.29 6.90
C LYS A 45 -1.45 11.06 5.73
N ARG A 46 -0.24 11.60 5.90
CA ARG A 46 0.49 12.27 4.82
C ARG A 46 0.89 11.27 3.73
N ALA A 47 1.34 10.08 4.11
CA ALA A 47 1.68 9.02 3.18
C ALA A 47 0.45 8.50 2.41
N ALA A 48 -0.69 8.32 3.07
CA ALA A 48 -1.96 7.96 2.43
C ALA A 48 -2.35 8.93 1.32
N ARG A 49 -2.28 10.24 1.58
CA ARG A 49 -2.55 11.27 0.56
C ARG A 49 -1.57 11.21 -0.61
N TYR A 50 -0.33 10.79 -0.35
CA TYR A 50 0.65 10.57 -1.40
C TYR A 50 0.31 9.34 -2.25
N LEU A 51 0.00 8.20 -1.62
CA LEU A 51 -0.39 6.97 -2.31
C LEU A 51 -1.64 7.16 -3.20
N ILE A 52 -2.63 7.92 -2.73
CA ILE A 52 -3.82 8.28 -3.54
C ILE A 52 -3.43 9.10 -4.77
N LYS A 53 -2.47 10.02 -4.66
CA LYS A 53 -1.99 10.80 -5.80
C LYS A 53 -1.18 9.95 -6.78
N CYS A 54 -0.53 8.88 -6.30
CA CYS A 54 0.18 7.95 -7.17
C CYS A 54 -0.78 7.07 -7.97
N HIS A 55 -1.98 6.75 -7.46
CA HIS A 55 -3.03 6.06 -8.21
C HIS A 55 -3.79 7.04 -9.14
N ILE A 56 -3.10 7.42 -10.20
CA ILE A 56 -3.46 8.49 -11.15
C ILE A 56 -4.66 8.15 -12.05
N VAL A 57 -4.83 6.88 -12.44
CA VAL A 57 -6.02 6.40 -13.14
C VAL A 57 -6.59 5.28 -12.30
N ALA A 58 -7.81 5.50 -11.82
CA ALA A 58 -8.47 4.58 -10.93
C ALA A 58 -9.78 4.13 -11.55
N SER A 59 -9.84 2.84 -11.86
CA SER A 59 -10.92 2.22 -12.61
C SER A 59 -11.31 0.89 -11.95
N ASP A 60 -12.59 0.54 -12.07
CA ASP A 60 -13.07 -0.78 -11.68
C ASP A 60 -12.72 -1.84 -12.74
N THR A 61 -12.28 -1.41 -13.93
CA THR A 61 -11.64 -2.27 -14.92
C THR A 61 -10.17 -2.45 -14.55
N ALA A 62 -9.77 -3.67 -14.14
CA ALA A 62 -8.45 -3.96 -13.58
C ALA A 62 -7.28 -3.36 -14.41
N LEU A 63 -7.19 -3.68 -15.71
CA LEU A 63 -6.09 -3.28 -16.58
C LEU A 63 -6.10 -1.80 -17.01
N GLU A 64 -7.12 -1.02 -16.64
CA GLU A 64 -7.16 0.43 -16.87
C GLU A 64 -6.50 1.24 -15.75
N ASN A 65 -6.17 0.58 -14.63
CA ASN A 65 -5.52 1.27 -13.51
C ASN A 65 -4.10 1.71 -13.87
N GLN A 66 -3.71 2.87 -13.33
CA GLN A 66 -2.35 3.38 -13.41
C GLN A 66 -1.91 3.96 -12.04
N PHE A 67 -0.79 3.48 -11.54
CA PHE A 67 -0.09 3.76 -10.30
C PHE A 67 1.38 4.16 -10.53
N VAL A 68 1.73 5.39 -10.17
CA VAL A 68 3.11 5.88 -10.31
C VAL A 68 4.01 5.31 -9.21
N ALA A 69 4.71 4.23 -9.54
CA ALA A 69 5.62 3.48 -8.67
C ALA A 69 7.01 4.11 -8.45
N GLN A 70 7.48 4.96 -9.38
CA GLN A 70 8.72 5.72 -9.25
C GLN A 70 8.69 6.88 -10.25
N VAL A 71 9.36 7.99 -9.92
CA VAL A 71 9.78 8.98 -10.92
C VAL A 71 11.29 8.83 -11.06
N ASP A 72 11.74 8.29 -12.19
CA ASP A 72 13.14 7.97 -12.48
C ASP A 72 13.82 9.07 -13.31
N HIS A 73 15.15 9.14 -13.24
CA HIS A 73 15.98 10.04 -14.03
C HIS A 73 16.26 9.51 -15.45
N ALA A 74 16.10 8.21 -15.71
CA ALA A 74 16.37 7.60 -17.02
C ALA A 74 15.12 7.47 -17.92
N TYR A 75 13.92 7.53 -17.33
CA TYR A 75 12.67 7.58 -18.08
C TYR A 75 12.28 9.02 -18.38
N TRP A 76 12.49 9.46 -19.63
CA TRP A 76 12.02 10.75 -20.13
C TRP A 76 10.66 10.60 -20.80
N GLY A 77 9.63 10.51 -19.98
CA GLY A 77 8.24 10.44 -20.41
C GLY A 77 7.32 10.86 -19.28
N ARG A 78 6.01 10.83 -19.51
CA ARG A 78 5.08 11.16 -18.44
C ARG A 78 5.02 9.99 -17.44
N PRO A 79 5.06 10.24 -16.12
CA PRO A 79 5.16 9.20 -15.09
C PRO A 79 4.03 8.17 -15.17
N GLU A 80 2.87 8.54 -15.71
CA GLU A 80 1.73 7.65 -15.97
C GLU A 80 1.94 6.55 -17.03
N GLN A 81 2.98 6.69 -17.86
CA GLN A 81 3.28 5.76 -18.95
C GLN A 81 4.38 4.76 -18.58
N GLN A 82 4.88 4.80 -17.33
CA GLN A 82 5.86 3.86 -16.84
C GLN A 82 5.17 2.54 -16.42
N PRO A 83 5.60 1.36 -16.94
CA PRO A 83 4.93 0.11 -16.66
C PRO A 83 5.04 -0.27 -15.18
N GLU A 84 3.89 -0.53 -14.58
CA GLU A 84 3.74 -0.98 -13.20
C GLU A 84 3.95 -2.48 -13.04
N ARG A 85 4.28 -2.90 -11.81
CA ARG A 85 4.60 -4.28 -11.47
C ARG A 85 3.87 -4.68 -10.20
N ALA A 86 3.45 -5.94 -10.15
CA ALA A 86 2.49 -6.45 -9.18
C ALA A 86 3.00 -6.42 -7.73
N ASP A 87 4.31 -6.57 -7.53
CA ASP A 87 4.97 -6.45 -6.22
C ASP A 87 4.85 -5.05 -5.62
N ILE A 88 5.17 -4.01 -6.38
CA ILE A 88 5.06 -2.61 -5.92
C ILE A 88 3.59 -2.27 -5.63
N VAL A 89 2.69 -2.71 -6.51
CA VAL A 89 1.27 -2.44 -6.34
C VAL A 89 0.71 -3.23 -5.15
N GLY A 90 1.13 -4.49 -4.95
CA GLY A 90 0.76 -5.30 -3.79
C GLY A 90 1.20 -4.63 -2.48
N GLU A 91 2.42 -4.12 -2.42
CA GLU A 91 2.90 -3.43 -1.23
C GLU A 91 2.19 -2.09 -0.99
N ALA A 92 1.84 -1.37 -2.06
CA ALA A 92 0.99 -0.17 -1.96
C ALA A 92 -0.42 -0.51 -1.44
N VAL A 93 -1.01 -1.63 -1.88
CA VAL A 93 -2.31 -2.11 -1.39
C VAL A 93 -2.24 -2.41 0.11
N SER A 94 -1.23 -3.17 0.55
CA SER A 94 -0.99 -3.48 1.96
C SER A 94 -0.90 -2.21 2.80
N ALA A 95 -0.10 -1.23 2.36
CA ALA A 95 0.06 0.03 3.05
C ALA A 95 -1.25 0.83 3.10
N MET A 96 -1.99 0.94 1.99
CA MET A 96 -3.27 1.65 1.95
C MET A 96 -4.29 1.06 2.93
N ILE A 97 -4.42 -0.28 2.97
CA ILE A 97 -5.35 -0.94 3.89
C ILE A 97 -4.90 -0.78 5.34
N ALA A 98 -3.63 -1.03 5.65
CA ALA A 98 -3.11 -0.89 7.01
C ALA A 98 -3.27 0.54 7.55
N ILE A 99 -2.98 1.55 6.73
CA ILE A 99 -3.20 2.96 7.09
C ILE A 99 -4.69 3.25 7.28
N SER A 100 -5.57 2.71 6.44
CA SER A 100 -7.02 2.93 6.58
C SER A 100 -7.53 2.51 7.96
N PHE A 101 -7.05 1.39 8.50
CA PHE A 101 -7.40 0.95 9.85
C PHE A 101 -6.94 1.94 10.93
N VAL A 102 -5.73 2.49 10.82
CA VAL A 102 -5.22 3.49 11.76
C VAL A 102 -6.06 4.78 11.69
N LEU A 103 -6.42 5.24 10.49
CA LEU A 103 -7.24 6.44 10.30
C LEU A 103 -8.70 6.25 10.74
N SER A 104 -9.18 5.00 10.80
CA SER A 104 -10.48 4.64 11.38
C SER A 104 -10.49 4.58 12.91
N LYS A 105 -9.34 4.66 13.59
CA LYS A 105 -9.30 4.71 15.05
C LYS A 105 -9.66 6.10 15.57
N ASN A 106 -10.21 6.15 16.78
CA ASN A 106 -10.52 7.41 17.46
C ASN A 106 -9.22 8.17 17.79
N GLY A 107 -9.21 9.48 17.52
CA GLY A 107 -8.06 10.35 17.79
C GLY A 107 -8.07 11.60 16.91
N VAL A 108 -7.13 12.52 17.15
CA VAL A 108 -7.06 13.81 16.43
C VAL A 108 -6.82 13.60 14.93
N GLN A 109 -6.11 12.54 14.56
CA GLN A 109 -5.80 12.22 13.16
C GLN A 109 -6.84 11.34 12.46
N SER A 110 -7.93 10.96 13.14
CA SER A 110 -9.00 10.15 12.55
C SER A 110 -9.55 10.79 11.27
N ASP A 111 -9.76 9.99 10.24
CA ASP A 111 -10.21 10.45 8.92
C ASP A 111 -10.92 9.33 8.16
N TRP A 112 -12.18 9.08 8.55
CA TRP A 112 -13.02 8.05 7.94
C TRP A 112 -13.20 8.19 6.42
N PRO A 113 -13.44 9.39 5.86
CA PRO A 113 -13.53 9.57 4.41
C PRO A 113 -12.23 9.17 3.69
N LEU A 114 -11.06 9.57 4.22
CA LEU A 114 -9.78 9.18 3.65
C LEU A 114 -9.54 7.67 3.78
N ALA A 115 -9.91 7.06 4.91
CA ALA A 115 -9.81 5.62 5.12
C ALA A 115 -10.64 4.84 4.08
N GLN A 116 -11.90 5.24 3.84
CA GLN A 116 -12.75 4.63 2.82
C GLN A 116 -12.18 4.82 1.41
N GLN A 117 -11.62 5.99 1.12
CA GLN A 117 -10.98 6.25 -0.17
C GLN A 117 -9.76 5.34 -0.38
N LEU A 118 -8.93 5.13 0.65
CA LEU A 118 -7.81 4.19 0.59
C LEU A 118 -8.29 2.76 0.32
N GLN A 119 -9.34 2.31 1.00
CA GLN A 119 -9.91 0.97 0.82
C GLN A 119 -10.45 0.77 -0.60
N ALA A 120 -11.12 1.77 -1.17
CA ALA A 120 -11.61 1.70 -2.55
C ALA A 120 -10.45 1.60 -3.56
N ARG A 121 -9.43 2.46 -3.41
CA ARG A 121 -8.22 2.48 -4.25
C ARG A 121 -7.44 1.17 -4.14
N ALA A 122 -7.29 0.63 -2.94
CA ALA A 122 -6.63 -0.64 -2.68
C ALA A 122 -7.32 -1.83 -3.37
N ARG A 123 -8.67 -1.86 -3.44
CA ARG A 123 -9.39 -2.92 -4.18
C ARG A 123 -9.10 -2.87 -5.68
N GLN A 124 -9.12 -1.67 -6.25
CA GLN A 124 -8.82 -1.44 -7.67
C GLN A 124 -7.38 -1.85 -8.01
N LEU A 125 -6.42 -1.44 -7.17
CA LEU A 125 -5.02 -1.80 -7.34
C LEU A 125 -4.75 -3.29 -7.13
N LEU A 126 -5.44 -3.95 -6.20
CA LEU A 126 -5.29 -5.39 -6.03
C LEU A 126 -5.81 -6.16 -7.24
N ALA A 127 -6.94 -5.74 -7.81
CA ALA A 127 -7.46 -6.32 -9.05
C ALA A 127 -6.48 -6.14 -10.21
N PHE A 128 -5.86 -4.96 -10.32
CA PHE A 128 -4.78 -4.71 -11.27
C PHE A 128 -3.57 -5.61 -11.05
N ALA A 129 -3.04 -5.72 -9.82
CA ALA A 129 -1.89 -6.56 -9.52
C ALA A 129 -2.12 -8.04 -9.84
N LYS A 130 -3.34 -8.54 -9.62
CA LYS A 130 -3.74 -9.90 -10.03
C LYS A 130 -3.81 -10.06 -11.55
N ALA A 131 -4.26 -9.04 -12.27
CA ALA A 131 -4.41 -9.08 -13.73
C ALA A 131 -3.09 -8.82 -14.50
N ALA A 132 -2.14 -8.12 -13.88
CA ALA A 132 -0.84 -7.78 -14.46
C ALA A 132 0.31 -8.28 -13.56
N PRO A 133 0.51 -9.60 -13.42
CA PRO A 133 1.56 -10.16 -12.57
C PRO A 133 2.96 -9.78 -13.06
N GLY A 134 3.90 -9.68 -12.13
CA GLY A 134 5.32 -9.49 -12.45
C GLY A 134 6.09 -8.79 -11.34
N THR A 135 7.40 -9.05 -11.31
CA THR A 135 8.33 -8.39 -10.39
C THR A 135 8.84 -7.08 -10.97
N TRP A 136 9.10 -6.13 -10.10
CA TRP A 136 9.80 -4.92 -10.41
C TRP A 136 11.30 -5.16 -10.53
N ALA A 137 11.81 -4.82 -11.71
CA ALA A 137 13.23 -4.65 -11.93
C ALA A 137 13.54 -3.14 -11.96
N PRO A 138 14.52 -2.67 -11.17
CA PRO A 138 14.95 -1.29 -11.25
C PRO A 138 15.43 -0.96 -12.67
N PRO A 139 15.07 0.22 -13.21
CA PRO A 139 15.49 0.63 -14.54
C PRO A 139 17.01 0.84 -14.66
N TYR A 140 17.73 1.00 -13.53
CA TYR A 140 19.18 1.16 -13.51
C TYR A 140 19.88 0.33 -12.44
N GLY A 141 20.71 -0.62 -12.90
CA GLY A 141 21.71 -1.33 -12.10
C GLY A 141 21.16 -2.13 -10.92
N LYS A 142 22.07 -2.63 -10.07
CA LYS A 142 21.74 -3.31 -8.80
C LYS A 142 21.67 -2.34 -7.61
N ASN A 143 21.60 -1.04 -7.86
CA ASN A 143 21.80 0.01 -6.84
C ASN A 143 20.49 0.52 -6.21
N ALA A 144 19.34 -0.02 -6.62
CA ALA A 144 18.05 0.20 -5.97
C ALA A 144 17.59 -1.09 -5.26
N TYR A 145 16.33 -1.18 -4.85
CA TYR A 145 15.77 -2.34 -4.11
C TYR A 145 15.08 -3.34 -5.05
N PRO A 146 15.81 -4.22 -5.78
CA PRO A 146 15.18 -5.14 -6.72
C PRO A 146 14.25 -6.11 -6.00
N SER A 147 13.18 -6.52 -6.69
CA SER A 147 12.36 -7.64 -6.27
C SER A 147 12.81 -8.93 -6.95
N SER A 148 12.71 -10.05 -6.22
CA SER A 148 12.97 -11.40 -6.73
C SER A 148 11.70 -12.23 -6.96
N ALA A 149 10.59 -11.84 -6.33
CA ALA A 149 9.30 -12.51 -6.38
C ALA A 149 8.21 -11.45 -6.09
N TYR A 150 7.00 -11.66 -6.62
CA TYR A 150 5.86 -10.76 -6.36
C TYR A 150 4.75 -11.46 -5.58
N GLN A 151 4.86 -12.79 -5.43
CA GLN A 151 3.84 -13.63 -4.83
C GLN A 151 3.65 -13.27 -3.36
N ASP A 152 4.74 -13.02 -2.64
CA ASP A 152 4.71 -12.64 -1.23
C ASP A 152 4.06 -11.26 -1.00
N GLU A 153 4.39 -10.23 -1.79
CA GLU A 153 3.68 -8.95 -1.71
C GLU A 153 2.20 -9.07 -2.09
N LEU A 154 1.87 -9.88 -3.10
CA LEU A 154 0.49 -10.11 -3.51
C LEU A 154 -0.30 -10.85 -2.42
N THR A 155 0.28 -11.88 -1.82
CA THR A 155 -0.33 -12.61 -0.70
C THR A 155 -0.50 -11.70 0.51
N LEU A 156 0.51 -10.88 0.85
CA LEU A 156 0.39 -9.90 1.93
C LEU A 156 -0.75 -8.91 1.69
N ALA A 157 -0.89 -8.42 0.46
CA ALA A 157 -1.98 -7.53 0.06
C ALA A 157 -3.36 -8.21 0.20
N GLN A 158 -3.48 -9.47 -0.21
CA GLN A 158 -4.70 -10.26 -0.05
C GLN A 158 -5.03 -10.50 1.44
N LEU A 159 -4.04 -10.75 2.30
CA LEU A 159 -4.24 -10.91 3.75
C LEU A 159 -4.76 -9.62 4.39
N TRP A 160 -4.21 -8.46 4.03
CA TRP A 160 -4.73 -7.17 4.52
C TRP A 160 -6.15 -6.91 4.03
N MET A 161 -6.46 -7.21 2.77
CA MET A 161 -7.81 -7.07 2.24
C MET A 161 -8.79 -8.04 2.91
N CYS A 162 -8.37 -9.29 3.17
CA CYS A 162 -9.13 -10.26 3.94
C CYS A 162 -9.46 -9.72 5.34
N ARG A 163 -8.47 -9.14 6.03
CA ARG A 163 -8.68 -8.50 7.33
C ARG A 163 -9.74 -7.38 7.25
N LEU A 164 -9.77 -6.61 6.18
CA LEU A 164 -10.80 -5.58 5.94
C LEU A 164 -12.19 -6.18 5.74
N ASP A 165 -12.31 -7.21 4.90
CA ASP A 165 -13.58 -7.90 4.67
C ASP A 165 -14.12 -8.47 5.98
N MET A 166 -13.28 -9.12 6.79
CA MET A 166 -13.67 -9.64 8.10
C MET A 166 -14.12 -8.55 9.08
N ALA A 167 -13.51 -7.37 9.02
CA ALA A 167 -13.89 -6.24 9.89
C ALA A 167 -15.20 -5.56 9.47
N THR A 168 -15.65 -5.75 8.23
CA THR A 168 -16.85 -5.10 7.66
C THR A 168 -18.01 -6.06 7.44
N SER A 169 -17.75 -7.36 7.37
CA SER A 169 -18.75 -8.42 7.24
C SER A 169 -19.55 -8.60 8.54
N SER A 170 -20.85 -8.84 8.39
CA SER A 170 -21.73 -9.30 9.48
C SER A 170 -21.74 -10.82 9.62
N THR A 171 -21.05 -11.54 8.73
CA THR A 171 -20.99 -13.01 8.69
C THR A 171 -19.61 -13.52 9.11
N THR A 172 -19.56 -14.72 9.68
CA THR A 172 -18.33 -15.40 10.11
C THR A 172 -17.65 -16.21 8.99
N ALA A 173 -18.23 -16.22 7.78
CA ALA A 173 -17.66 -16.93 6.65
C ALA A 173 -16.46 -16.16 6.07
N LEU A 174 -15.41 -16.88 5.67
CA LEU A 174 -14.28 -16.30 4.96
C LEU A 174 -14.72 -15.83 3.57
N SER A 175 -14.33 -14.62 3.20
CA SER A 175 -14.55 -14.10 1.85
C SER A 175 -13.65 -14.83 0.84
N ALA A 176 -13.96 -14.72 -0.44
CA ALA A 176 -13.16 -15.35 -1.50
C ALA A 176 -11.68 -14.91 -1.44
N ILE A 177 -11.42 -13.64 -1.14
CA ILE A 177 -10.06 -13.13 -1.02
C ILE A 177 -9.32 -13.70 0.20
N CYS A 178 -10.03 -14.00 1.29
CA CYS A 178 -9.48 -14.70 2.44
C CYS A 178 -9.08 -16.14 2.09
N LEU A 179 -9.90 -16.84 1.30
CA LEU A 179 -9.60 -18.20 0.87
C LEU A 179 -8.43 -18.24 -0.12
N GLU A 180 -8.33 -17.26 -1.01
CA GLU A 180 -7.19 -17.13 -1.92
C GLU A 180 -5.89 -16.82 -1.18
N ALA A 181 -5.92 -16.01 -0.12
CA ALA A 181 -4.71 -15.62 0.62
C ALA A 181 -4.06 -16.78 1.41
N VAL A 182 -4.82 -17.85 1.67
CA VAL A 182 -4.40 -18.99 2.51
C VAL A 182 -3.94 -20.19 1.67
N ASN A 183 -4.17 -20.18 0.36
CA ASN A 183 -3.76 -21.22 -0.59
C ASN A 183 -2.53 -20.81 -1.40
#